data_AF-A0A542DPY5-F1
#
_entry.id   AF-A0A542DPY5-F1
#
_cell.length_a   1.000
_cell.length_b   1.000
_cell.length_c   1.000
_cell.angle_alpha   90.00
_cell.angle_beta   90.00
_cell.angle_gamma   90.00
#
_symmetry.space_group_name_H-M   'P 1'
#
loop_
_entity.id
_entity.type
_entity.pdbx_description
1 polymer ?
#
loop_
_entity_poly.entity_id
_entity_poly.type
_entity_poly.pdbx_seq_one_letter_code
_entity_poly.pdbx_strand_id
1 'polypeptide(L)' 'MAGVKAEERERMEVRDGLAARTVAGHCKDAQECAELLAMLGLDASSGRRSVTG' A
#
# COMPACT_ATOMS: atom_id res chain seq x y z
N MET A 1 26.35 5.82 6.13
CA MET A 1 25.49 5.19 5.10
C MET A 1 24.06 5.02 5.64
N ALA A 2 23.34 6.11 5.90
CA ALA A 2 21.98 6.08 6.47
C ALA A 2 20.89 6.60 5.51
N GLY A 3 21.27 7.34 4.45
CA GLY A 3 20.32 7.93 3.49
C GLY A 3 19.63 6.91 2.57
N VAL A 4 20.31 5.82 2.20
CA VAL A 4 19.76 4.79 1.28
C VAL A 4 18.53 4.09 1.87
N LYS A 5 18.52 3.88 3.19
CA LYS A 5 17.42 3.17 3.88
C LYS A 5 16.14 3.99 3.97
N ALA A 6 16.26 5.31 4.00
CA ALA A 6 15.09 6.19 4.04
C ALA A 6 14.39 6.22 2.68
N GLU A 7 15.17 6.45 1.61
CA GLU A 7 14.62 6.50 0.25
C GLU A 7 14.05 5.15 -0.21
N GLU A 8 14.68 4.04 0.16
CA GLU A 8 14.17 2.70 -0.15
C GLU A 8 12.85 2.43 0.56
N ARG A 9 12.71 2.91 1.80
CA ARG A 9 11.48 2.76 2.59
C ARG A 9 10.35 3.62 2.05
N GLU A 10 10.64 4.84 1.61
CA GLU A 10 9.65 5.70 0.93
C GLU A 10 9.20 5.11 -0.41
N ARG A 11 10.14 4.55 -1.20
CA ARG A 11 9.81 3.84 -2.45
C ARG A 11 8.96 2.60 -2.19
N MET A 12 9.25 1.88 -1.11
CA MET A 12 8.46 0.73 -0.67
C MET A 12 7.05 1.17 -0.27
N GLU A 13 6.91 2.21 0.54
CA GLU A 13 5.59 2.75 0.96
C GLU A 13 4.76 3.26 -0.24
N VAL A 14 5.40 3.89 -1.23
CA VAL A 14 4.72 4.30 -2.47
C VAL A 14 4.27 3.10 -3.28
N ARG A 15 5.13 2.10 -3.47
CA ARG A 15 4.80 0.87 -4.20
C ARG A 15 3.66 0.11 -3.51
N ASP A 16 3.73 0.00 -2.20
CA ASP A 16 2.76 -0.72 -1.38
C ASP A 16 1.40 0.01 -1.39
N GLY A 17 1.42 1.35 -1.36
CA GLY A 17 0.21 2.17 -1.54
C GLY A 17 -0.43 2.02 -2.92
N LEU A 18 0.37 1.94 -4.00
CA LEU A 18 -0.12 1.69 -5.34
C LEU A 18 -0.71 0.29 -5.48
N ALA A 19 -0.01 -0.73 -4.98
CA ALA A 19 -0.50 -2.11 -4.98
C ALA A 19 -1.83 -2.22 -4.21
N ALA A 20 -1.93 -1.57 -3.04
CA ALA A 20 -3.17 -1.59 -2.27
C ALA A 20 -4.36 -0.95 -3.01
N ARG A 21 -4.12 0.15 -3.74
CA ARG A 21 -5.14 0.81 -4.57
C ARG A 21 -5.55 -0.05 -5.76
N THR A 22 -4.60 -0.71 -6.41
CA THR A 22 -4.89 -1.63 -7.51
C THR A 22 -5.74 -2.79 -7.03
N VAL A 23 -5.37 -3.44 -5.92
CA VAL A 23 -6.16 -4.53 -5.32
C VAL A 23 -7.57 -4.05 -5.00
N ALA A 24 -7.72 -2.90 -4.34
CA ALA A 24 -9.03 -2.33 -4.02
C ALA A 24 -9.92 -2.07 -5.25
N GLY A 25 -9.34 -1.71 -6.40
CA GLY A 25 -10.08 -1.53 -7.65
C GLY A 25 -10.53 -2.83 -8.32
N HIS A 26 -9.93 -3.96 -7.96
CA HIS A 26 -10.29 -5.28 -8.48
C HIS A 26 -11.15 -6.11 -7.52
N CYS A 27 -11.25 -5.70 -6.26
CA CYS A 27 -12.04 -6.39 -5.26
C CYS A 27 -13.53 -6.04 -5.40
N LYS A 28 -14.38 -7.02 -5.11
CA LYS A 28 -15.84 -6.80 -5.10
C LYS A 28 -16.33 -6.16 -3.81
N ASP A 29 -15.70 -6.50 -2.69
CA ASP A 29 -16.11 -6.08 -1.35
C ASP A 29 -14.90 -5.76 -0.47
N ALA A 30 -15.14 -4.98 0.60
CA ALA A 30 -14.09 -4.55 1.52
C ALA A 30 -13.41 -5.71 2.25
N GLN A 31 -14.14 -6.81 2.49
CA GLN A 31 -13.60 -8.01 3.15
C GLN A 31 -12.62 -8.77 2.24
N GLU A 32 -13.02 -9.03 1.00
CA GLU A 32 -12.16 -9.67 -0.02
C GLU A 32 -10.88 -8.85 -0.24
N CYS A 33 -11.01 -7.52 -0.27
CA CYS A 33 -9.88 -6.61 -0.34
C CYS A 33 -8.95 -6.74 0.86
N ALA A 34 -9.48 -6.76 2.09
CA ALA A 34 -8.67 -6.90 3.30
C ALA A 34 -7.90 -8.24 3.31
N GLU A 35 -8.53 -9.34 2.89
CA GLU A 35 -7.90 -10.65 2.80
C GLU A 35 -6.78 -10.68 1.74
N LEU A 36 -7.01 -10.11 0.56
CA LEU A 36 -6.01 -10.01 -0.51
C LEU A 36 -4.82 -9.14 -0.10
N LEU A 37 -5.07 -8.00 0.55
CA LEU A 37 -4.02 -7.13 1.07
C LEU A 37 -3.20 -7.85 2.14
N ALA A 38 -3.84 -8.57 3.06
CA ALA A 38 -3.15 -9.34 4.09
C ALA A 38 -2.26 -10.45 3.49
N MET A 39 -2.73 -11.15 2.45
CA MET A 39 -1.93 -12.16 1.75
C MET A 39 -0.70 -11.58 1.05
N LEU A 40 -0.77 -10.32 0.62
CA LEU A 40 0.34 -9.60 0.00
C LEU A 40 1.25 -8.89 1.02
N GLY A 41 0.92 -8.96 2.32
CA GLY A 41 1.61 -8.22 3.38
C GLY A 41 1.41 -6.70 3.29
N LEU A 42 0.34 -6.26 2.63
CA LEU A 42 -0.01 -4.86 2.44
C LEU A 42 -1.04 -4.43 3.48
N ASP A 43 -0.91 -3.18 3.96
CA ASP A 43 -1.89 -2.60 4.88
C ASP A 43 -2.90 -1.73 4.11
N ALA A 44 -4.18 -1.86 4.44
CA ALA A 44 -5.24 -1.05 3.83
C ALA A 44 -5.07 0.46 4.10
N SER A 45 -4.39 0.83 5.20
CA SER A 45 -4.06 2.21 5.51
C SER A 45 -2.90 2.76 4.66
N SER A 46 -2.06 1.92 4.03
CA SER A 46 -1.02 2.36 3.08
C SER A 46 -1.62 2.96 1.81
N GLY A 47 -2.81 2.53 1.41
CA GLY A 47 -3.59 3.15 0.33
C GLY A 47 -4.16 4.52 0.69
N ARG A 48 -4.29 4.83 2.00
CA ARG A 48 -4.81 6.10 2.54
C ARG A 48 -3.73 7.14 2.78
N ARG A 49 -2.67 7.16 1.96
CA ARG A 49 -1.86 8.38 1.85
C ARG A 49 -2.75 9.43 1.20
N SER A 50 -3.54 10.12 2.03
CA SER A 50 -4.25 11.32 1.66
C SER A 50 -3.29 12.17 0.86
N VAL A 51 -3.71 12.51 -0.35
CA VAL A 51 -3.23 13.68 -1.06
C VAL A 51 -3.58 14.87 -0.15
N THR A 52 -2.74 15.11 0.84
CA THR A 52 -2.65 16.39 1.53
C THR A 52 -1.47 17.07 0.86
N GLY A 53 -1.78 17.64 -0.32
CA GLY A 53 -0.94 18.56 -1.07
C GLY A 53 -1.79 19.77 -1.40
#